data_AF-A0A7V4NLJ6-F1
#
_entry.id   AF-A0A7V4NLJ6-F1
#
_cell.length_a   1.000
_cell.length_b   1.000
_cell.length_c   1.000
_cell.angle_alpha   90.00
_cell.angle_beta   90.00
_cell.angle_gamma   90.00
#
_symmetry.space_group_name_H-M   'P 1'
#
loop_
_entity.id
_entity.type
_entity.pdbx_description
1 polymer ?
#
loop_
_entity_poly.entity_id
_entity_poly.type
_entity_poly.pdbx_seq_one_letter_code
_entity_poly.pdbx_strand_id
1 'polypeptide(L)'
;MSGISLYDMRRVAESLAALQGKTIAAAVLRSDLRQLRIETTDGMLAVLEVVLEAGGRARLDLDVIRPPLPATPQLEVRFDGA
;
A
#
# COMPACT_ATOMS: atom_id res chain seq x y z
N MET A 1 26.11 -11.07 4.27
CA MET A 1 24.93 -10.81 3.42
C MET A 1 23.69 -10.96 4.26
N SER A 2 23.00 -9.87 4.58
CA SER A 2 21.68 -9.93 5.22
C SER A 2 20.67 -10.43 4.17
N GLY A 3 20.31 -11.70 4.22
CA GLY A 3 19.31 -12.27 3.32
C GLY A 3 17.91 -11.81 3.72
N ILE A 4 17.09 -11.42 2.73
CA ILE A 4 15.66 -11.24 2.92
C ILE A 4 15.03 -12.64 3.02
N SER A 5 14.13 -12.85 3.98
CA SER A 5 13.50 -14.16 4.15
C SER A 5 12.50 -14.44 3.02
N LEU A 6 12.36 -15.70 2.64
CA LEU A 6 11.33 -16.12 1.66
C LEU A 6 9.91 -15.76 2.14
N TYR A 7 9.68 -15.78 3.45
CA TYR A 7 8.43 -15.36 4.06
C TYR A 7 8.12 -13.87 3.78
N ASP A 8 9.12 -13.00 3.94
CA ASP A 8 8.97 -11.57 3.64
C ASP A 8 8.67 -11.34 2.15
N MET A 9 9.38 -12.05 1.26
CA MET A 9 9.13 -11.97 -0.18
C MET A 9 7.71 -12.41 -0.53
N ARG A 10 7.23 -13.51 0.08
CA ARG A 10 5.86 -13.99 -0.14
C ARG A 10 4.83 -12.99 0.35
N ARG A 11 5.00 -12.43 1.55
CA ARG A 11 4.10 -11.41 2.12
C ARG A 11 4.02 -10.18 1.22
N VAL A 12 5.16 -9.71 0.71
CA VAL A 12 5.20 -8.58 -0.22
C VAL A 12 4.47 -8.90 -1.52
N ALA A 13 4.69 -10.09 -2.10
CA ALA A 13 4.00 -10.51 -3.31
C ALA A 13 2.47 -10.60 -3.11
N GLU A 14 2.02 -11.13 -1.98
CA GLU A 14 0.59 -11.18 -1.61
C GLU A 14 -0.01 -9.77 -1.49
N SER A 15 0.69 -8.82 -0.86
CA SER A 15 0.22 -7.42 -0.77
C SER A 15 0.20 -6.72 -2.13
N LEU A 16 1.21 -6.96 -2.99
CA LEU A 16 1.26 -6.39 -4.35
C LEU A 16 0.13 -6.93 -5.25
N ALA A 17 -0.45 -8.09 -4.95
CA ALA A 17 -1.61 -8.60 -5.68
C ALA A 17 -2.80 -7.62 -5.65
N ALA A 18 -2.89 -6.73 -4.66
CA ALA A 18 -3.90 -5.66 -4.62
C ALA A 18 -3.78 -4.66 -5.79
N LEU A 19 -2.60 -4.55 -6.40
CA LEU A 19 -2.34 -3.70 -7.56
C LEU A 19 -2.58 -4.43 -8.90
N GLN A 20 -2.90 -5.72 -8.88
CA GLN A 20 -3.05 -6.50 -10.10
C GLN A 20 -4.19 -5.93 -10.97
N GLY A 21 -3.89 -5.72 -12.26
CA GLY A 21 -4.84 -5.13 -13.22
C GLY A 21 -5.05 -3.61 -13.07
N LYS A 22 -4.35 -2.95 -12.13
CA LYS A 22 -4.37 -1.50 -12.00
C LYS A 22 -3.33 -0.85 -12.93
N THR A 23 -3.67 0.30 -13.48
CA THR A 23 -2.71 1.08 -14.28
C THR A 23 -1.84 1.91 -13.34
N ILE A 24 -0.52 1.82 -13.48
CA ILE A 24 0.42 2.62 -12.70
C ILE A 24 0.45 4.04 -13.27
N ALA A 25 0.17 5.02 -12.43
CA ALA A 25 0.29 6.44 -12.75
C ALA A 25 1.71 6.95 -12.49
N ALA A 26 2.34 6.54 -11.38
CA ALA A 26 3.70 6.91 -11.05
C ALA A 26 4.42 5.82 -10.23
N ALA A 27 5.73 5.73 -10.39
CA ALA A 27 6.59 4.90 -9.56
C ALA A 27 7.88 5.68 -9.23
N VAL A 28 8.23 5.75 -7.95
CA VAL A 28 9.39 6.50 -7.46
C VAL A 28 10.24 5.61 -6.56
N LEU A 29 11.50 5.43 -6.95
CA LEU A 29 12.50 4.74 -6.13
C LEU A 29 13.37 5.76 -5.40
N ARG A 30 13.45 5.63 -4.08
CA ARG A 30 14.30 6.41 -3.19
C ARG A 30 15.36 5.51 -2.57
N SER A 31 16.54 5.47 -3.18
CA SER A 31 17.63 4.59 -2.75
C SER A 31 18.24 4.99 -1.41
N ASP A 32 18.18 6.28 -1.07
CA ASP A 32 18.56 6.84 0.23
C ASP A 32 17.71 6.26 1.37
N LEU A 33 16.41 6.11 1.12
CA LEU A 33 15.44 5.54 2.07
C LEU A 33 15.15 4.06 1.84
N ARG A 34 15.77 3.44 0.83
CA ARG A 34 15.48 2.06 0.39
C ARG A 34 13.97 1.81 0.20
N GLN A 35 13.30 2.80 -0.40
CA GLN A 35 11.85 2.84 -0.51
C GLN A 35 11.42 2.91 -1.98
N LEU A 36 10.38 2.16 -2.33
CA LEU A 36 9.68 2.22 -3.60
C LEU A 36 8.22 2.65 -3.34
N ARG A 37 7.81 3.76 -3.92
CA ARG A 37 6.42 4.23 -3.91
C ARG A 37 5.79 3.99 -5.28
N ILE A 38 4.62 3.37 -5.33
CA ILE A 38 3.82 3.14 -6.53
C ILE A 38 2.46 3.81 -6.33
N GLU A 39 2.01 4.53 -7.33
CA GLU A 39 0.70 5.19 -7.36
C GLU A 39 -0.04 4.71 -8.60
N THR A 40 -1.30 4.29 -8.43
CA THR A 40 -2.17 3.84 -9.52
C THR A 40 -3.11 4.96 -9.96
N THR A 41 -3.62 4.86 -11.18
CA THR A 41 -4.54 5.87 -11.74
C THR A 41 -5.86 6.00 -11.00
N ASP A 42 -6.27 4.96 -10.25
CA ASP A 42 -7.47 4.99 -9.40
C ASP A 42 -7.18 5.50 -7.97
N GLY A 43 -5.98 6.02 -7.72
CA GLY A 43 -5.61 6.65 -6.45
C GLY A 43 -5.16 5.69 -5.36
N MET A 44 -4.84 4.42 -5.68
CA MET A 44 -4.19 3.51 -4.74
C MET A 44 -2.71 3.87 -4.62
N LEU A 45 -2.18 3.79 -3.40
CA LEU A 45 -0.77 3.97 -3.11
C LEU A 45 -0.19 2.69 -2.53
N ALA A 46 0.97 2.25 -3.02
CA ALA A 46 1.76 1.21 -2.39
C ALA A 46 3.14 1.75 -2.02
N VAL A 47 3.59 1.49 -0.80
CA VAL A 47 4.91 1.92 -0.30
C VAL A 47 5.64 0.69 0.21
N LEU A 48 6.67 0.28 -0.50
CA LEU A 48 7.59 -0.79 -0.12
C LEU A 48 8.85 -0.17 0.49
N GLU A 49 9.28 -0.61 1.66
CA GLU A 49 10.51 -0.17 2.31
C GLU A 49 11.36 -1.34 2.79
N VAL A 50 12.67 -1.12 2.87
CA VAL A 50 13.61 -2.06 3.49
C VAL A 50 14.00 -1.54 4.87
N VAL A 51 13.50 -2.19 5.91
CA VAL A 51 13.81 -1.89 7.31
C VAL A 51 14.99 -2.73 7.76
N LEU A 52 15.98 -2.11 8.40
CA LEU A 52 17.09 -2.82 9.04
C LEU A 52 16.78 -2.99 10.53
N GLU A 53 16.63 -4.23 10.97
CA GLU A 53 16.44 -4.55 12.38
C GLU A 53 17.76 -4.43 13.16
N ALA A 54 17.65 -4.33 14.50
CA ALA A 54 18.79 -4.15 15.40
C ALA A 54 19.90 -5.22 15.26
N GLY A 55 19.58 -6.41 14.74
CA GLY A 55 20.55 -7.48 14.44
C GLY A 55 21.19 -7.41 13.04
N GLY A 56 20.98 -6.33 12.28
CA GLY A 56 21.46 -6.20 10.90
C GLY A 56 20.67 -7.03 9.88
N ARG A 57 19.56 -7.65 10.31
CA ARG A 57 18.64 -8.37 9.43
C ARG A 57 17.78 -7.35 8.68
N ALA A 58 17.69 -7.51 7.36
CA ALA A 58 16.79 -6.72 6.54
C ALA A 58 15.40 -7.36 6.52
N ARG A 59 14.37 -6.54 6.70
CA ARG A 59 12.95 -6.88 6.55
C ARG A 59 12.35 -6.01 5.46
N LEU A 60 11.48 -6.58 4.64
CA LEU A 60 10.64 -5.79 3.74
C LEU A 60 9.37 -5.37 4.47
N ASP A 61 8.92 -4.14 4.30
CA ASP A 61 7.60 -3.71 4.72
C ASP A 61 6.83 -3.12 3.54
N LEU A 62 5.52 -3.39 3.48
CA LEU A 62 4.69 -2.95 2.37
C LEU A 62 3.32 -2.51 2.86
N ASP A 63 3.08 -1.21 2.75
CA ASP A 63 1.79 -0.59 3.00
C ASP A 63 1.05 -0.38 1.68
N VAL A 64 -0.21 -0.83 1.61
CA VAL A 64 -1.12 -0.57 0.50
C VAL A 64 -2.29 0.27 1.00
N ILE A 65 -2.33 1.52 0.57
CA ILE A 65 -3.33 2.51 0.95
C ILE A 65 -4.36 2.59 -0.17
N ARG A 66 -5.62 2.33 0.17
CA ARG A 66 -6.75 2.44 -0.75
C ARG A 66 -7.26 3.88 -0.79
N PRO A 67 -7.76 4.35 -1.94
CA PRO A 67 -8.43 5.64 -2.01
C PRO A 67 -9.66 5.66 -1.07
N PRO A 68 -10.04 6.84 -0.56
CA PRO A 68 -11.28 6.98 0.18
C PRO A 68 -12.46 6.49 -0.67
N LEU A 69 -13.39 5.75 -0.06
CA LEU A 69 -14.66 5.47 -0.70
C LEU A 69 -15.41 6.79 -0.95
N PRO A 70 -16.06 6.97 -2.11
CA PRO A 70 -16.92 8.13 -2.31
C PRO A 70 -17.97 8.19 -1.20
N ALA A 71 -18.28 9.40 -0.72
CA ALA A 71 -19.27 9.59 0.32
C ALA A 71 -20.59 8.92 -0.10
N THR A 72 -21.02 7.92 0.67
CA THR A 72 -22.30 7.27 0.46
C THR A 72 -23.39 8.33 0.64
N PRO A 73 -24.37 8.46 -0.27
CA PRO A 73 -25.45 9.43 -0.10
C PRO A 73 -26.17 9.16 1.21
N GLN A 74 -26.18 10.15 2.10
CA GLN A 74 -26.89 10.09 3.37
C GLN A 74 -28.37 10.34 3.12
N LEU A 75 -29.23 9.43 3.56
CA LEU A 75 -30.67 9.51 3.37
C LEU A 75 -31.27 10.34 4.51
N GLU A 76 -31.72 11.57 4.21
CA GLU A 76 -32.46 12.39 5.17
C GLU A 76 -33.92 11.94 5.21
N VAL A 77 -34.37 11.43 6.36
CA VAL A 77 -35.78 11.10 6.60
C VAL A 77 -36.37 12.23 7.44
N ARG A 78 -37.37 12.92 6.87
CA ARG A 78 -38.18 13.90 7.58
C ARG A 78 -39.44 13.20 8.10
N PHE A 79 -39.66 13.27 9.41
CA PHE A 79 -40.92 12.85 10.01
C PHE A 79 -41.79 14.09 10.17
N ASP A 80 -42.80 14.22 9.33
CA ASP A 80 -43.85 15.20 9.55
C ASP A 80 -44.75 14.66 10.66
N GLY A 81 -44.74 15.34 11.82
CA GLY A 81 -45.51 14.95 13.00
C GLY A 81 -47.02 15.06 12.76
N ALA A 82 -47.76 14.10 13.32
CA ALA A 82 -49.23 14.02 13.31
C ALA A 82 -49.90 15.09 14.18
#